data_AF-A0A3P7KYV3-F1
#
_entry.id   AF-A0A3P7KYV3-F1
#
_cell.length_a   1.000
_cell.length_b   1.000
_cell.length_c   1.000
_cell.angle_alpha   90.00
_cell.angle_beta   90.00
_cell.angle_gamma   90.00
#
_symmetry.space_group_name_H-M   'P 1'
#
loop_
_entity.id
_entity.type
_entity.pdbx_description
1 polymer ?
#
loop_
_entity_poly.entity_id
_entity_poly.type
_entity_poly.pdbx_seq_one_letter_code
_entity_poly.pdbx_strand_id
1 'polypeptide(L)'
;MGGEKEDLRAFPPGKIVGGRWRVIGKLGEGGMGAVYKVEDKNRKRFYAAMKVEDDLYEGGVLKLEVFILQKLQKMRDTVKLYDSGKRDKYWYASSFSFMVMTLCGKDLMTLKRLAARPFSESTTLRLAISTLYAIKQVGDIISESTPISHELQK
;
A
#
# COMPACT_ATOMS: atom_id res chain seq x y z
N MET A 1 29.98 14.38 12.60
CA MET A 1 28.98 13.46 13.18
C MET A 1 28.26 12.80 12.01
N GLY A 2 28.50 11.51 11.78
CA GLY A 2 27.96 10.79 10.63
C GLY A 2 26.44 10.68 10.75
N GLY A 3 25.70 11.29 9.82
CA GLY A 3 24.27 11.08 9.72
C GLY A 3 24.03 9.63 9.30
N GLU A 4 23.48 8.82 10.19
CA GLU A 4 22.99 7.49 9.83
C GLU A 4 21.97 7.65 8.71
N LYS A 5 22.21 6.95 7.59
CA LYS A 5 21.24 6.90 6.49
C LYS A 5 19.94 6.32 7.04
N GLU A 6 18.86 7.08 6.92
CA GLU A 6 17.56 6.63 7.37
C GLU A 6 17.12 5.38 6.59
N ASP A 7 17.03 4.24 7.29
CA ASP A 7 16.56 2.99 6.70
C ASP A 7 15.04 3.00 6.57
N LEU A 8 14.57 3.04 5.32
CA LEU A 8 13.16 3.07 4.94
C LEU A 8 12.42 1.78 5.35
N ARG A 9 13.17 0.70 5.58
CA ARG A 9 12.66 -0.59 6.06
C ARG A 9 12.62 -0.69 7.58
N ALA A 10 13.15 0.29 8.31
CA ALA A 10 13.24 0.28 9.75
C ALA A 10 12.71 1.58 10.39
N PHE A 11 11.53 2.04 9.99
CA PHE A 11 10.92 3.20 10.65
C PHE A 11 10.57 2.86 12.11
N PRO A 12 11.07 3.65 13.09
CA PRO A 12 10.75 3.40 14.48
C PRO A 12 9.30 3.76 14.79
N PRO A 13 8.64 3.07 15.74
CA PRO A 13 7.36 3.52 16.29
C PRO A 13 7.43 4.98 16.74
N GLY A 14 6.38 5.74 16.45
CA GLY A 14 6.30 7.17 16.74
C GLY A 14 6.80 8.08 15.61
N LYS A 15 7.56 7.56 14.63
CA LYS A 15 7.97 8.34 13.45
C LYS A 15 6.75 8.91 12.71
N ILE A 16 6.85 10.17 12.27
CA ILE A 16 5.80 10.83 11.50
C ILE A 16 6.23 10.94 10.03
N VAL A 17 5.40 10.39 9.14
CA VAL A 17 5.58 10.45 7.68
C VAL A 17 4.51 11.37 7.07
N GLY A 18 4.92 12.19 6.09
CA GLY A 18 4.04 13.17 5.45
C GLY A 18 3.42 14.19 6.41
N GLY A 19 4.02 14.44 7.58
CA GLY A 19 3.49 15.34 8.63
C GLY A 19 2.25 14.81 9.38
N ARG A 20 1.63 13.73 8.91
CA ARG A 20 0.31 13.25 9.33
C ARG A 20 0.29 11.83 9.89
N TRP A 21 1.08 10.93 9.33
CA TRP A 21 0.96 9.49 9.60
C TRP A 21 2.00 9.04 10.61
N ARG A 22 1.54 8.73 11.82
CA ARG A 22 2.41 8.22 12.89
C ARG A 22 2.55 6.71 12.77
N VAL A 23 3.78 6.21 12.67
CA VAL A 23 4.10 4.78 12.65
C VAL A 23 3.76 4.16 14.00
N ILE A 24 2.96 3.08 13.98
CA ILE A 24 2.61 2.27 15.15
C ILE A 24 3.48 1.02 15.19
N GLY A 25 3.70 0.39 14.04
CA GLY A 25 4.54 -0.80 13.94
C GLY A 25 4.58 -1.35 12.52
N LYS A 26 5.53 -2.23 12.25
CA LYS A 26 5.71 -2.85 10.94
C LYS A 26 4.73 -4.02 10.75
N LEU A 27 4.10 -4.06 9.58
CA LEU A 27 3.17 -5.14 9.18
C LEU A 27 3.86 -6.17 8.29
N GLY A 28 4.81 -5.73 7.46
CA GLY A 28 5.55 -6.62 6.57
C GLY A 28 6.68 -5.91 5.84
N GLU A 29 7.56 -6.70 5.24
CA GLU A 29 8.64 -6.26 4.37
C GLU A 29 8.72 -7.19 3.16
N GLY A 30 9.08 -6.64 2.01
CA GLY A 30 9.48 -7.41 0.82
C GLY A 30 10.63 -6.71 0.10
N GLY A 31 11.03 -7.24 -1.06
CA GLY A 31 12.15 -6.68 -1.82
C GLY A 31 11.97 -5.21 -2.25
N MET A 32 10.72 -4.78 -2.48
CA MET A 32 10.39 -3.44 -2.98
C MET A 32 10.28 -2.39 -1.86
N GLY A 33 10.12 -2.80 -0.60
CA GLY A 33 9.88 -1.86 0.49
C GLY A 33 9.21 -2.49 1.72
N ALA A 34 8.60 -1.65 2.54
CA ALA A 34 7.99 -2.05 3.80
C ALA A 34 6.56 -1.49 3.96
N VAL A 35 5.74 -2.23 4.70
CA VAL A 35 4.38 -1.84 5.06
C VAL A 35 4.28 -1.66 6.57
N TYR A 36 3.71 -0.55 7.00
CA TYR A 36 3.55 -0.18 8.40
C TYR A 36 2.09 0.07 8.74
N LYS A 37 1.70 -0.29 9.95
CA LYS A 37 0.48 0.22 10.56
C LYS A 37 0.77 1.65 11.01
N VAL A 38 -0.10 2.57 10.61
CA VAL A 38 0.00 3.99 10.97
C VAL A 38 -1.31 4.48 11.59
N GLU A 39 -1.22 5.55 12.37
CA GLU A 39 -2.36 6.29 12.89
C GLU A 39 -2.38 7.70 12.30
N ASP A 40 -3.58 8.17 11.92
CA ASP A 40 -3.80 9.52 11.45
C ASP A 40 -3.77 10.51 12.63
N LYS A 41 -2.83 11.46 12.62
CA LYS A 41 -2.77 12.51 13.65
C LYS A 41 -3.99 13.43 13.64
N ASN A 42 -4.65 13.58 12.49
CA ASN A 42 -5.75 14.51 12.31
C ASN A 42 -7.11 13.86 12.63
N ARG A 43 -7.18 12.52 12.68
CA ARG A 43 -8.41 11.76 12.95
C ARG A 43 -8.19 10.78 14.09
N LYS A 44 -8.83 11.04 15.23
CA LYS A 44 -8.68 10.20 16.44
C LYS A 44 -9.01 8.74 16.13
N ARG A 45 -8.15 7.82 16.58
CA ARG A 45 -8.33 6.35 16.48
C ARG A 45 -8.50 5.83 15.04
N PHE A 46 -7.99 6.57 14.06
CA PHE A 46 -8.03 6.17 12.66
C PHE A 46 -6.71 5.48 12.28
N TYR A 47 -6.78 4.17 12.01
CA TYR A 47 -5.62 3.37 11.62
C TYR A 47 -5.63 3.03 10.13
N ALA A 48 -4.47 3.06 9.52
CA ALA A 48 -4.27 2.76 8.11
C ALA A 48 -3.01 1.89 7.90
N ALA A 49 -2.85 1.35 6.70
CA ALA A 49 -1.63 0.72 6.25
C ALA A 49 -0.86 1.70 5.36
N MET A 50 0.41 1.95 5.67
CA MET A 50 1.31 2.77 4.88
C MET A 50 2.37 1.91 4.24
N LYS A 51 2.42 1.89 2.91
CA LYS A 51 3.51 1.25 2.15
C LYS A 51 4.53 2.31 1.78
N VAL A 52 5.81 1.99 1.92
CA VAL A 52 6.94 2.84 1.55
C VAL A 52 7.91 2.07 0.66
N GLU A 53 8.42 2.74 -0.38
CA GLU A 53 9.41 2.18 -1.32
C GLU A 53 10.52 3.20 -1.57
N ASP A 54 11.74 2.70 -1.72
CA ASP A 54 12.89 3.52 -2.07
C ASP A 54 12.75 3.99 -3.53
N ASP A 55 13.07 5.25 -3.81
CA ASP A 55 12.97 5.82 -5.16
C ASP A 55 14.24 5.51 -5.99
N LEU A 56 14.72 4.25 -5.93
CA LEU A 56 15.98 3.82 -6.56
C LEU A 56 15.95 3.86 -8.09
N TYR A 57 14.76 3.87 -8.69
CA TYR A 57 14.56 3.93 -10.14
C TYR A 57 13.54 5.02 -10.48
N GLU A 58 13.83 5.82 -11.52
CA GLU A 58 12.88 6.81 -12.05
C GLU A 58 11.56 6.12 -12.42
N GLY A 59 10.51 6.40 -11.65
CA GLY A 59 9.16 5.90 -11.94
C GLY A 59 8.73 4.67 -11.13
N GLY A 60 9.35 4.42 -9.96
CA GLY A 60 9.05 3.29 -9.05
C GLY A 60 7.59 2.80 -9.02
N VAL A 61 7.42 1.49 -8.88
CA VAL A 61 6.14 0.76 -9.06
C VAL A 61 5.02 1.34 -8.19
N LEU A 62 5.34 1.90 -7.02
CA LEU A 62 4.36 2.58 -6.17
C LEU A 62 3.55 3.67 -6.86
N LYS A 63 4.14 4.42 -7.82
CA LYS A 63 3.39 5.45 -8.58
C LYS A 63 2.28 4.81 -9.41
N LEU A 64 2.59 3.69 -10.08
CA LEU A 64 1.61 2.92 -10.84
C LEU A 64 0.54 2.31 -9.90
N GLU A 65 0.95 1.76 -8.75
CA GLU A 65 0.01 1.25 -7.75
C GLU A 65 -0.97 2.32 -7.28
N VAL A 66 -0.47 3.52 -6.96
CA VAL A 66 -1.31 4.67 -6.56
C VAL A 66 -2.27 5.04 -7.69
N PHE A 67 -1.79 5.16 -8.93
CA PHE A 67 -2.62 5.50 -10.09
C PHE A 67 -3.76 4.50 -10.31
N ILE A 68 -3.44 3.20 -10.32
CA ILE A 68 -4.45 2.15 -10.49
C ILE A 68 -5.43 2.17 -9.32
N LEU A 69 -4.95 2.32 -8.08
CA LEU A 69 -5.81 2.34 -6.91
C LEU A 69 -6.74 3.58 -6.89
N GLN A 70 -6.29 4.73 -7.39
CA GLN A 70 -7.12 5.92 -7.57
C GLN A 70 -8.28 5.67 -8.52
N LYS A 71 -8.02 5.03 -9.67
CA LYS A 71 -9.08 4.66 -10.63
C LYS A 71 -10.08 3.66 -10.04
N LEU A 72 -9.60 2.74 -9.20
CA LEU A 72 -10.44 1.76 -8.52
C LEU A 72 -11.27 2.32 -7.34
N GLN A 73 -11.11 3.59 -6.94
CA GLN A 73 -11.80 4.13 -5.75
C GLN A 73 -13.33 4.12 -5.85
N LYS A 74 -13.89 4.14 -7.06
CA LYS A 74 -15.33 4.06 -7.35
C LYS A 74 -15.88 2.63 -7.28
N MET A 75 -14.99 1.64 -7.30
CA MET A 75 -15.33 0.23 -7.36
C MET A 75 -15.67 -0.32 -5.97
N ARG A 76 -16.53 -1.35 -5.92
CA ARG A 76 -16.89 -2.03 -4.67
C ARG A 76 -15.75 -2.95 -4.24
N ASP A 77 -15.67 -3.19 -2.94
CA ASP A 77 -14.70 -4.11 -2.33
C ASP A 77 -13.22 -3.77 -2.60
N THR A 78 -12.94 -2.52 -2.98
CA THR A 78 -11.58 -1.97 -3.15
C THR A 78 -11.14 -1.24 -1.89
N VAL A 79 -9.88 -1.44 -1.49
CA VAL A 79 -9.23 -0.64 -0.45
C VAL A 79 -9.24 0.85 -0.80
N LYS A 80 -9.44 1.71 0.20
CA LYS A 80 -9.46 3.15 -0.01
C LYS A 80 -8.05 3.71 0.06
N LEU A 81 -7.73 4.61 -0.86
CA LEU A 81 -6.52 5.43 -0.81
C LEU A 81 -6.81 6.67 0.03
N TYR A 82 -6.05 6.88 1.10
CA TYR A 82 -6.18 8.02 2.00
C TYR A 82 -5.16 9.12 1.74
N ASP A 83 -3.97 8.74 1.30
CA ASP A 83 -2.86 9.65 1.05
C ASP A 83 -1.79 8.99 0.18
N SER A 84 -0.97 9.79 -0.47
CA SER A 84 0.22 9.34 -1.20
C SER A 84 1.16 10.51 -1.41
N GLY A 85 2.46 10.25 -1.41
CA GLY A 85 3.43 11.30 -1.67
C GLY A 85 4.82 10.76 -1.92
N LYS A 86 5.67 11.65 -2.38
CA LYS A 86 7.11 11.43 -2.49
C LYS A 86 7.80 12.37 -1.51
N ARG A 87 8.83 11.87 -0.85
CA ARG A 87 9.72 12.67 -0.04
C ARG A 87 11.07 12.74 -0.74
N ASP A 88 11.47 13.96 -1.07
CA ASP A 88 12.72 14.21 -1.75
C ASP A 88 13.91 13.97 -0.83
N LYS A 89 15.06 13.70 -1.47
CA LYS A 89 16.33 13.41 -0.81
C LYS A 89 16.72 14.58 0.09
N TYR A 90 16.91 14.28 1.36
CA TYR A 90 17.60 15.17 2.28
C TYR A 90 19.02 14.67 2.50
N TRP A 91 19.90 15.53 3.01
CA TRP A 91 21.32 15.19 3.18
C TRP A 91 21.57 13.94 4.07
N TYR A 92 20.61 13.58 4.92
CA TYR A 92 20.64 12.41 5.81
C TYR A 92 19.64 11.29 5.45
N ALA A 93 18.81 11.47 4.41
CA ALA A 93 17.74 10.53 4.07
C ALA A 93 17.58 10.37 2.56
N SER A 94 17.50 9.11 2.12
CA SER A 94 17.19 8.77 0.72
C SER A 94 15.78 9.22 0.35
N SER A 95 15.57 9.56 -0.93
CA SER A 95 14.22 9.77 -1.46
C SER A 95 13.39 8.50 -1.33
N PHE A 96 12.12 8.65 -0.97
CA PHE A 96 11.18 7.54 -0.91
C PHE A 96 9.79 7.98 -1.33
N SER A 97 9.02 7.03 -1.83
CA SER A 97 7.59 7.20 -2.10
C SER A 97 6.78 6.46 -1.04
N PHE A 98 5.59 6.97 -0.72
CA PHE A 98 4.67 6.31 0.18
C PHE A 98 3.24 6.41 -0.30
N MET A 99 2.42 5.44 0.09
CA MET A 99 0.97 5.50 -0.02
C MET A 99 0.34 5.04 1.29
N VAL A 100 -0.82 5.58 1.62
CA VAL A 100 -1.60 5.24 2.81
C VAL A 100 -2.97 4.78 2.37
N MET A 101 -3.34 3.57 2.78
CA MET A 101 -4.57 2.91 2.35
C MET A 101 -5.28 2.23 3.52
N THR A 102 -6.48 1.71 3.27
CA THR A 102 -7.25 0.93 4.25
C THR A 102 -6.39 -0.16 4.90
N LEU A 103 -6.40 -0.19 6.24
CA LEU A 103 -5.80 -1.28 7.00
C LEU A 103 -6.71 -2.50 6.92
N CYS A 104 -6.27 -3.54 6.19
CA CYS A 104 -6.99 -4.79 6.09
C CYS A 104 -6.77 -5.70 7.31
N GLY A 105 -7.61 -6.72 7.43
CA GLY A 105 -7.43 -7.80 8.40
C GLY A 105 -6.35 -8.80 7.97
N LYS A 106 -6.44 -10.01 8.55
CA LYS A 106 -5.55 -11.12 8.20
C LYS A 106 -5.76 -11.54 6.75
N ASP A 107 -4.67 -11.84 6.05
CA ASP A 107 -4.71 -12.38 4.69
C ASP A 107 -5.28 -13.82 4.65
N LEU A 108 -5.66 -14.27 3.45
CA LEU A 108 -6.29 -15.58 3.25
C LEU A 108 -5.39 -16.76 3.64
N MET A 109 -4.06 -16.65 3.45
CA MET A 109 -3.12 -17.70 3.84
C MET A 109 -3.06 -17.83 5.36
N THR A 110 -3.00 -16.70 6.07
CA THR A 110 -3.07 -16.65 7.52
C THR A 110 -4.40 -17.21 8.03
N LEU A 111 -5.53 -16.84 7.41
CA LEU A 111 -6.84 -17.40 7.77
C LEU A 111 -6.93 -18.92 7.53
N LYS A 112 -6.38 -19.41 6.41
CA LYS A 112 -6.31 -20.84 6.09
C LYS A 112 -5.51 -21.60 7.16
N ARG A 113 -4.34 -21.07 7.55
CA ARG A 113 -3.50 -21.67 8.59
C ARG A 113 -4.20 -21.70 9.95
N LEU A 114 -4.87 -20.62 10.33
CA LEU A 114 -5.62 -20.53 11.60
C LEU A 114 -6.84 -21.44 11.65
N ALA A 115 -7.49 -21.69 10.52
CA ALA A 115 -8.65 -22.58 10.48
C ALA A 115 -8.27 -24.05 10.76
N ALA A 116 -7.01 -24.43 10.56
CA ALA A 116 -6.49 -25.81 10.70
C ALA A 116 -7.27 -26.88 9.88
N ARG A 117 -8.12 -26.44 8.96
CA ARG A 117 -8.92 -27.28 8.06
C ARG A 117 -9.14 -26.57 6.73
N PRO A 118 -9.46 -27.29 5.65
CA PRO A 118 -9.90 -26.65 4.41
C PRO A 118 -11.11 -25.74 4.64
N PHE A 119 -11.19 -24.66 3.88
CA PHE A 119 -12.40 -23.86 3.84
C PHE A 119 -13.56 -24.71 3.34
N SER A 120 -14.76 -24.46 3.86
CA SER A 120 -15.98 -25.06 3.31
C SER A 120 -16.12 -24.72 1.83
N GLU A 121 -16.85 -25.54 1.08
CA GLU A 121 -17.16 -25.26 -0.32
C GLU A 121 -17.82 -23.88 -0.48
N SER A 122 -18.80 -23.55 0.36
CA SER A 122 -19.45 -22.24 0.38
C SER A 122 -18.47 -21.08 0.58
N THR A 123 -17.49 -21.21 1.47
CA THR A 123 -16.46 -20.19 1.69
C THR A 123 -15.55 -20.09 0.46
N THR A 124 -15.13 -21.23 -0.08
CA THR A 124 -14.26 -21.31 -1.26
C THR A 124 -14.91 -20.65 -2.48
N LEU A 125 -16.18 -20.96 -2.75
CA LEU A 125 -16.93 -20.38 -3.87
C LEU A 125 -17.11 -18.87 -3.72
N ARG A 126 -17.46 -18.38 -2.52
CA ARG A 126 -17.58 -16.94 -2.27
C ARG A 126 -16.25 -16.20 -2.45
N LEU A 127 -15.15 -16.77 -1.94
CA LEU A 127 -13.82 -16.23 -2.17
C LEU A 127 -13.47 -16.20 -3.66
N ALA A 128 -13.73 -17.27 -4.40
CA ALA A 128 -13.48 -17.35 -5.83
C ALA A 128 -14.26 -16.28 -6.61
N ILE A 129 -15.56 -16.11 -6.31
CA ILE A 129 -16.40 -15.07 -6.94
C ILE A 129 -15.85 -13.67 -6.64
N SER A 130 -15.56 -13.36 -5.37
CA SER A 130 -15.02 -12.05 -4.99
C SER A 130 -13.65 -11.77 -5.62
N THR A 131 -12.76 -12.78 -5.69
CA THR A 131 -11.44 -12.64 -6.32
C THR A 131 -11.56 -12.45 -7.83
N LEU A 132 -12.40 -13.23 -8.52
CA LEU A 132 -12.64 -13.07 -9.96
C LEU A 132 -13.26 -11.71 -10.28
N TYR A 133 -14.19 -11.23 -9.46
CA TYR A 133 -14.75 -9.90 -9.60
C TYR A 133 -13.68 -8.82 -9.44
N ALA A 134 -12.83 -8.91 -8.41
CA ALA A 134 -11.71 -7.98 -8.23
C ALA A 134 -10.74 -7.96 -9.41
N ILE A 135 -10.38 -9.13 -9.96
CA ILE A 135 -9.52 -9.24 -11.16
C ILE A 135 -10.18 -8.56 -12.36
N LYS A 136 -11.49 -8.80 -12.59
CA LYS A 136 -12.23 -8.14 -13.66
C LYS A 136 -12.20 -6.61 -13.51
N GLN A 137 -12.44 -6.08 -12.31
CA GLN A 137 -12.43 -4.63 -12.07
C GLN A 137 -11.07 -4.01 -12.44
N VAL A 138 -9.96 -4.68 -12.10
CA VAL A 138 -8.61 -4.22 -12.49
C VAL A 138 -8.42 -4.30 -14.01
N GLY A 139 -8.84 -5.41 -14.64
CA GLY A 139 -8.75 -5.61 -16.08
C GLY A 139 -9.52 -4.56 -16.88
N ASP A 140 -10.73 -4.22 -16.44
CA ASP A 140 -11.57 -3.18 -17.07
C ASP A 140 -10.86 -1.82 -17.04
N ILE A 141 -10.29 -1.41 -15.89
CA ILE A 141 -9.51 -0.17 -15.75
C ILE A 141 -8.29 -0.14 -16.69
N ILE A 142 -7.58 -1.26 -16.82
CA ILE A 142 -6.41 -1.35 -17.70
C ILE A 142 -6.85 -1.24 -19.16
N SER A 143 -7.95 -1.89 -19.55
CA SER A 143 -8.46 -1.87 -20.92
C SER A 143 -8.96 -0.49 -21.37
N GLU A 144 -9.54 0.28 -20.45
CA GLU A 144 -9.94 1.68 -20.69
C GLU A 144 -8.71 2.63 -20.78
N SER A 145 -7.53 2.17 -20.36
CA SER A 145 -6.31 2.97 -20.23
C SER A 145 -5.25 2.54 -21.27
N THR A 146 -5.39 2.92 -22.54
CA THR A 146 -4.26 2.85 -23.50
C THR A 146 -4.19 4.13 -24.38
N PRO A 147 -2.99 4.73 -24.62
CA PRO A 147 -1.66 4.36 -24.12
C PRO A 147 -1.20 5.24 -22.96
N ILE A 148 -0.76 4.57 -21.89
CA ILE A 148 -0.18 5.06 -20.64
C ILE A 148 1.16 5.82 -20.82
N SER A 149 1.70 5.90 -22.05
CA SER A 149 3.01 6.50 -22.33
C SER A 149 3.08 8.02 -22.18
N HIS A 150 1.95 8.74 -22.27
CA HIS A 150 1.96 10.22 -22.26
C HIS A 150 1.60 10.87 -20.91
N GLU A 151 0.90 10.18 -20.02
CA GLU A 151 0.45 10.77 -18.73
C GLU A 151 1.45 10.61 -17.59
N LEU A 152 2.40 9.66 -17.69
CA LEU A 152 3.42 9.43 -16.65
C LEU A 152 4.62 10.40 -16.73
N GLN A 153 4.62 11.34 -17.68
CA GLN A 153 5.67 12.35 -17.88
C GLN A 153 5.32 13.76 -17.37
N LYS A 154 4.18 13.95 -16.70
CA LYS A 154 3.82 15.20 -16.00
C LYS A 154 3.77 14.97 -14.50
#